data_AF-A0A9E5A5J4-F1
#
_entry.id   AF-A0A9E5A5J4-F1
#
_cell.length_a   1.000
_cell.length_b   1.000
_cell.length_c   1.000
_cell.angle_alpha   90.00
_cell.angle_beta   90.00
_cell.angle_gamma   90.00
#
_symmetry.space_group_name_H-M   'P 1'
#
loop_
_entity.id
_entity.type
_entity.pdbx_description
1 polymer ?
#
loop_
_entity_poly.entity_id
_entity_poly.type
_entity_poly.pdbx_seq_one_letter_code
_entity_poly.pdbx_strand_id
1 'polypeptide(L)'
;MKEYNYDEVWTEVIRFVLELHKNPKHKPKTVKDAQNMLEFIPAIRNIIYTIDDTDKYLEMVIMADELEELLQGDLKKLQNGFK
;
A
#
# COMPACT_ATOMS: atom_id res chain seq x y z
N MET A 1 -8.05 1.40 -31.01
CA MET A 1 -7.70 2.01 -29.71
C MET A 1 -6.78 1.02 -29.00
N LYS A 2 -5.70 1.46 -28.36
CA LYS A 2 -4.97 0.57 -27.45
C LYS A 2 -5.85 0.41 -26.22
N GLU A 3 -6.35 -0.81 -25.99
CA GLU A 3 -7.02 -1.14 -24.74
C GLU A 3 -5.99 -0.96 -23.62
N TYR A 4 -6.27 -0.06 -22.68
CA TYR A 4 -5.45 0.07 -21.48
C TYR A 4 -5.69 -1.18 -20.64
N ASN A 5 -4.64 -1.93 -20.34
CA ASN A 5 -4.73 -3.04 -19.40
C ASN A 5 -4.90 -2.45 -17.99
N TYR A 6 -6.15 -2.37 -17.54
CA TYR A 6 -6.53 -1.76 -16.26
C TYR A 6 -5.81 -2.43 -15.09
N ASP A 7 -5.59 -3.75 -15.18
CA ASP A 7 -4.89 -4.54 -14.17
C ASP A 7 -3.41 -4.16 -14.07
N GLU A 8 -2.74 -3.90 -15.21
CA GLU A 8 -1.35 -3.42 -15.22
C GLU A 8 -1.25 -2.04 -14.56
N VAL A 9 -2.18 -1.12 -14.87
CA VAL A 9 -2.17 0.22 -14.29
C VAL A 9 -2.27 0.16 -12.77
N TRP A 10 -3.19 -0.64 -12.22
CA TRP A 10 -3.33 -0.76 -10.78
C TRP A 10 -2.17 -1.48 -10.11
N THR A 11 -1.62 -2.50 -10.76
CA THR A 11 -0.41 -3.19 -10.27
C THR A 11 0.74 -2.19 -10.12
N GLU A 12 0.99 -1.36 -11.14
CA GLU A 12 2.04 -0.33 -11.09
C GLU A 12 1.75 0.75 -10.02
N VAL A 13 0.50 1.16 -9.85
CA VAL A 13 0.12 2.16 -8.83
C VAL A 13 0.38 1.63 -7.43
N ILE A 14 -0.04 0.41 -7.11
CA ILE A 14 0.20 -0.18 -5.79
C ILE A 14 1.70 -0.37 -5.55
N ARG A 15 2.43 -0.85 -6.57
CA ARG A 15 3.89 -1.00 -6.49
C ARG A 15 4.58 0.34 -6.20
N PHE A 16 4.19 1.40 -6.91
CA PHE A 16 4.72 2.74 -6.66
C PHE A 16 4.45 3.23 -5.24
N VAL A 17 3.24 3.02 -4.72
CA VAL A 17 2.90 3.39 -3.33
C VAL A 17 3.75 2.62 -2.33
N LEU A 18 3.95 1.32 -2.53
CA LEU A 18 4.81 0.48 -1.69
C LEU A 18 6.27 0.97 -1.70
N GLU A 19 6.83 1.21 -2.87
CA GLU A 19 8.21 1.70 -3.01
C GLU A 19 8.42 3.10 -2.40
N LEU A 20 7.41 3.98 -2.47
CA LEU A 20 7.43 5.24 -1.73
C LEU A 20 7.57 4.99 -0.22
N HIS A 21 6.81 4.06 0.36
CA HIS A 21 6.84 3.80 1.81
C HIS A 21 8.10 3.08 2.29
N LYS A 22 8.78 2.35 1.39
CA LYS A 22 10.13 1.81 1.66
C LYS A 22 11.18 2.91 1.79
N ASN A 23 10.97 4.07 1.16
CA ASN A 23 11.87 5.21 1.26
C ASN A 23 11.66 6.00 2.57
N PRO A 24 12.69 6.14 3.43
CA PRO A 24 12.57 6.85 4.70
C PRO A 24 12.08 8.30 4.60
N LYS A 25 12.27 8.97 3.45
CA LYS A 25 11.83 10.35 3.23
C LYS A 25 10.31 10.50 3.14
N HIS A 26 9.61 9.43 2.79
CA HIS A 26 8.16 9.42 2.56
C HIS A 26 7.39 8.67 3.64
N LYS A 27 8.07 8.16 4.68
CA LYS A 27 7.43 7.54 5.84
C LYS A 27 6.54 8.53 6.60
N PRO A 28 5.46 8.06 7.25
CA PRO A 28 4.65 8.89 8.13
C PRO A 28 5.51 9.48 9.26
N LYS A 29 5.28 10.76 9.59
CA LYS A 29 6.03 11.48 10.62
C LYS A 29 5.26 11.60 11.94
N THR A 30 3.95 11.44 11.89
CA THR A 30 3.07 11.50 13.06
C THR A 30 2.20 10.25 13.14
N VAL A 31 1.75 9.93 14.36
CA VAL A 31 0.78 8.83 14.59
C VAL A 31 -0.47 9.01 13.72
N LYS A 32 -0.96 10.25 13.59
CA LYS A 32 -2.12 10.58 12.76
C LYS A 32 -1.86 10.29 11.28
N ASP A 33 -0.68 10.63 10.76
CA ASP A 33 -0.35 10.34 9.36
C ASP A 33 -0.36 8.82 9.10
N ALA A 34 0.26 8.05 10.00
CA ALA A 34 0.30 6.59 9.87
C ALA A 34 -1.11 5.97 9.96
N GLN A 35 -1.97 6.46 10.86
CA GLN A 35 -3.36 6.03 10.94
C GLN A 35 -4.14 6.35 9.67
N ASN A 36 -4.05 7.60 9.18
CA ASN A 36 -4.70 8.00 7.94
C ASN A 36 -4.25 7.14 6.76
N MET A 37 -2.95 6.81 6.68
CA MET A 37 -2.41 5.93 5.63
C MET A 37 -2.98 4.50 5.72
N LEU A 38 -3.10 3.95 6.92
CA LEU A 38 -3.71 2.63 7.14
C LEU A 38 -5.19 2.57 6.74
N GLU A 39 -5.92 3.68 6.87
CA GLU A 39 -7.33 3.75 6.43
C GLU A 39 -7.50 3.55 4.91
N PHE A 40 -6.44 3.69 4.11
CA PHE A 40 -6.49 3.43 2.66
C PHE A 40 -6.30 1.95 2.30
N ILE A 41 -5.78 1.10 3.20
CA ILE A 41 -5.56 -0.33 2.92
C ILE A 41 -6.85 -1.04 2.49
N PRO A 42 -8.02 -0.85 3.14
CA PRO A 42 -9.27 -1.44 2.68
C PRO A 42 -9.65 -1.04 1.25
N ALA A 43 -9.41 0.22 0.87
CA ALA A 43 -9.69 0.69 -0.49
C ALA A 43 -8.77 0.02 -1.52
N ILE A 44 -7.49 -0.18 -1.19
CA ILE A 44 -6.55 -0.93 -2.02
C ILE A 44 -7.03 -2.39 -2.18
N ARG A 45 -7.43 -3.05 -1.10
CA ARG A 45 -7.96 -4.43 -1.16
C ARG A 45 -9.22 -4.53 -2.02
N ASN A 46 -10.11 -3.54 -1.98
CA ASN A 46 -11.27 -3.50 -2.86
C ASN A 46 -10.90 -3.43 -4.35
N ILE A 47 -9.85 -2.69 -4.70
CA ILE A 47 -9.34 -2.64 -6.07
C ILE A 47 -8.77 -4.01 -6.47
N ILE A 48 -8.00 -4.64 -5.59
CA ILE A 48 -7.41 -5.97 -5.84
C ILE A 48 -8.49 -7.01 -6.16
N TYR A 49 -9.63 -6.97 -5.46
CA TYR A 49 -10.75 -7.89 -5.75
C TYR A 49 -11.43 -7.69 -7.11
N THR A 50 -11.11 -6.63 -7.84
CA THR A 50 -11.60 -6.38 -9.21
C THR A 50 -10.64 -6.85 -10.30
N ILE A 51 -9.48 -7.40 -9.93
CA ILE A 51 -8.44 -7.85 -10.88
C ILE A 51 -8.74 -9.27 -11.35
N ASP A 52 -8.81 -9.46 -12.66
CA ASP A 52 -9.13 -10.75 -13.29
C ASP A 52 -7.87 -11.62 -13.50
N ASP A 53 -6.73 -10.97 -13.78
CA ASP A 53 -5.44 -11.64 -13.95
C ASP A 53 -4.95 -12.20 -12.61
N THR A 54 -4.91 -13.55 -12.50
CA THR A 54 -4.59 -14.25 -11.25
C THR A 54 -3.18 -13.95 -10.75
N ASP A 55 -2.20 -13.82 -11.64
CA ASP A 55 -0.81 -13.56 -11.25
C ASP A 55 -0.69 -12.13 -10.70
N LYS A 56 -1.33 -11.15 -11.35
CA LYS A 56 -1.39 -9.76 -10.86
C LYS A 56 -2.19 -9.62 -9.58
N TYR A 57 -3.31 -10.34 -9.47
CA TYR A 57 -4.10 -10.40 -8.24
C TYR A 57 -3.21 -10.81 -7.06
N LEU A 58 -2.50 -11.93 -7.19
CA LEU A 58 -1.60 -12.42 -6.14
C LEU A 58 -0.46 -11.44 -5.85
N GLU A 59 0.14 -10.84 -6.89
CA GLU A 59 1.18 -9.83 -6.72
C GLU A 59 0.66 -8.63 -5.90
N MET A 60 -0.53 -8.13 -6.23
CA MET A 60 -1.11 -6.98 -5.53
C MET A 60 -1.54 -7.32 -4.10
N VAL A 61 -2.02 -8.55 -3.83
CA VAL A 61 -2.27 -9.03 -2.46
C VAL A 61 -0.98 -8.96 -1.63
N ILE A 62 0.12 -9.51 -2.15
CA ILE A 62 1.42 -9.51 -1.46
C ILE A 62 1.89 -8.07 -1.19
N MET A 63 1.78 -7.18 -2.19
CA MET A 63 2.17 -5.78 -2.01
C MET A 63 1.32 -5.03 -0.99
N ALA A 64 0.00 -5.31 -0.95
CA ALA A 64 -0.90 -4.70 0.02
C ALA A 64 -0.61 -5.16 1.45
N ASP A 65 -0.33 -6.46 1.63
CA ASP A 65 0.08 -7.02 2.92
C ASP A 65 1.41 -6.40 3.38
N GLU A 66 2.41 -6.31 2.49
CA GLU A 66 3.70 -5.69 2.79
C GLU A 66 3.55 -4.21 3.17
N LEU A 67 2.71 -3.46 2.44
CA LEU A 67 2.43 -2.06 2.75
C LEU A 67 1.76 -1.89 4.12
N GLU A 68 0.79 -2.75 4.44
CA GLU A 68 0.10 -2.74 5.73
C GLU A 68 1.08 -3.03 6.88
N GLU A 69 1.93 -4.04 6.75
CA GLU A 69 2.95 -4.37 7.75
C GLU A 69 3.94 -3.22 7.98
N LEU A 70 4.40 -2.57 6.91
CA LEU A 70 5.29 -1.42 6.99
C LEU A 70 4.64 -0.25 7.75
N LEU A 71 3.39 0.07 7.42
CA LEU A 71 2.64 1.15 8.06
C LEU A 71 2.34 0.86 9.53
N GLN A 72 1.94 -0.38 9.87
CA GLN A 72 1.76 -0.81 11.26
C GLN A 72 3.07 -0.75 12.05
N GLY A 73 4.19 -1.14 11.43
CA GLY A 73 5.52 -1.04 12.02
C GLY A 73 5.93 0.41 12.30
N ASP A 74 5.69 1.32 11.36
CA ASP A 74 5.96 2.75 11.53
C ASP A 74 5.03 3.38 12.59
N LEU A 75 3.75 3.03 12.60
CA LEU A 75 2.80 3.46 13.64
C LEU A 75 3.28 3.06 15.03
N LYS A 76 3.71 1.80 15.21
CA LYS A 76 4.22 1.30 16.48
C LYS A 76 5.49 2.03 16.92
N LYS A 77 6.41 2.34 15.99
CA LYS A 77 7.61 3.12 16.28
C LYS A 77 7.25 4.54 16.73
N LEU A 78 6.32 5.19 16.01
CA LEU A 78 5.86 6.54 16.34
C LEU A 78 5.20 6.58 17.72
N GLN A 79 4.32 5.62 18.04
CA GLN A 79 3.68 5.54 19.35
C GLN A 79 4.67 5.29 20.50
N ASN A 80 5.73 4.51 20.26
CA ASN A 80 6.75 4.20 21.27
C ASN A 80 7.86 5.25 21.38
N GLY A 81 8.08 6.07 20.34
CA GLY A 81 9.06 7.16 20.34
C GLY A 81 8.66 8.39 21.16
N PHE A 82 7.43 8.42 21.71
CA PHE A 82 6.95 9.44 22.64
C PHE A 82 7.02 8.99 24.12
N LYS A 83 7.80 7.96 24.46
CA LYS A 83 8.09 7.57 25.85
C LYS A 83 9.41 8.14 26.36
#